data_AF-A0A6C2YPF6-F1
#
_entry.id   AF-A0A6C2YPF6-F1
#
_cell.length_a   1.000
_cell.length_b   1.000
_cell.length_c   1.000
_cell.angle_alpha   90.00
_cell.angle_beta   90.00
_cell.angle_gamma   90.00
#
_symmetry.space_group_name_H-M   'P 1'
#
loop_
_entity.id
_entity.type
_entity.pdbx_description
1 polymer ?
#
loop_
_entity_poly.entity_id
_entity_poly.type
_entity_poly.pdbx_seq_one_letter_code
_entity_poly.pdbx_strand_id
1 'polypeptide(L)'
;MANTVIRINPARAIKDTQVELAKRLLRAGVTLVAEHQRRLNRSNPMPHQTPAQVGEYPRKRTGFLQSQVMMEPTSPEEVAADLTVRVGIGVAAQYGEFLAQKGFLGLLDTAEDLRSKLEQILGGTSG
;
A
#
# COMPACT_ATOMS: atom_id res chain seq x y z
N MET A 1 -1.78 -53.37 -15.19
CA MET A 1 -1.54 -52.19 -14.33
C MET A 1 -2.18 -50.99 -15.00
N ALA A 2 -3.12 -50.30 -14.35
CA ALA A 2 -3.77 -49.13 -14.94
C ALA A 2 -2.81 -47.94 -14.89
N ASN A 3 -2.51 -47.34 -16.04
CA ASN A 3 -1.63 -46.18 -16.14
C ASN A 3 -2.47 -44.92 -15.91
N THR A 4 -2.44 -44.36 -14.70
CA THR A 4 -3.16 -43.12 -14.38
C THR A 4 -2.44 -41.93 -14.98
N VAL A 5 -3.04 -41.32 -16.01
CA VAL A 5 -2.53 -40.09 -16.62
C VAL A 5 -3.21 -38.88 -15.97
N ILE A 6 -2.46 -38.10 -15.19
CA ILE A 6 -2.94 -36.82 -14.65
C ILE A 6 -2.86 -35.77 -15.76
N ARG A 7 -4.01 -35.25 -16.19
CA ARG A 7 -4.08 -34.13 -17.16
C ARG A 7 -4.16 -32.81 -16.40
N ILE A 8 -3.08 -32.04 -16.42
CA ILE A 8 -3.05 -30.66 -15.91
C ILE A 8 -3.18 -29.73 -17.11
N ASN A 9 -4.02 -28.70 -17.02
CA ASN A 9 -4.03 -27.59 -17.97
C ASN A 9 -3.11 -26.47 -17.42
N PRO A 10 -1.84 -26.40 -17.85
CA PRO A 10 -0.88 -25.47 -17.27
C PRO A 10 -1.27 -24.01 -17.48
N ALA A 11 -1.88 -23.67 -18.62
CA ALA A 11 -2.31 -22.30 -18.93
C ALA A 11 -3.36 -21.80 -17.93
N ARG A 12 -4.32 -22.67 -17.57
CA ARG A 12 -5.31 -22.34 -16.55
C ARG A 12 -4.67 -22.18 -15.16
N ALA A 13 -3.79 -23.10 -14.78
CA ALA A 13 -3.12 -23.05 -13.48
C ALA A 13 -2.26 -21.78 -13.30
N ILE A 14 -1.54 -21.37 -14.35
CA ILE A 14 -0.76 -20.12 -14.37
C ILE A 14 -1.68 -18.91 -14.18
N LYS A 15 -2.79 -18.84 -14.93
CA LYS A 15 -3.75 -17.74 -14.84
C LYS A 15 -4.37 -17.65 -13.44
N ASP A 16 -4.79 -18.78 -12.88
CA ASP A 16 -5.36 -18.83 -11.53
C ASP A 16 -4.33 -18.36 -10.48
N THR A 17 -3.05 -18.73 -10.65
CA THR A 17 -1.95 -18.28 -9.78
C THR A 17 -1.71 -16.77 -9.88
N GLN A 18 -1.70 -16.21 -11.09
CA GLN A 18 -1.52 -14.77 -11.30
C GLN A 18 -2.63 -13.95 -10.64
N VAL A 19 -3.87 -14.41 -10.76
CA VAL A 19 -5.02 -13.75 -10.11
C VAL A 19 -4.91 -13.79 -8.59
N GLU A 20 -4.48 -14.91 -8.02
CA GLU A 20 -4.28 -15.00 -6.57
C GLU A 20 -3.13 -14.10 -6.09
N LEU A 21 -2.02 -14.03 -6.83
CA LEU A 21 -0.93 -13.11 -6.52
C LEU A 21 -1.39 -11.64 -6.63
N ALA A 22 -2.18 -11.31 -7.65
CA ALA A 22 -2.74 -9.97 -7.83
C ALA A 22 -3.63 -9.55 -6.65
N LYS A 23 -4.49 -10.45 -6.17
CA LYS A 23 -5.32 -10.20 -4.97
C LYS A 23 -4.46 -9.93 -3.74
N ARG A 24 -3.34 -10.64 -3.56
CA ARG A 24 -2.42 -10.44 -2.43
C ARG A 24 -1.71 -9.09 -2.52
N LEU A 25 -1.22 -8.73 -3.71
CA LEU A 25 -0.62 -7.42 -3.97
C LEU A 25 -1.60 -6.29 -3.68
N LEU A 26 -2.85 -6.41 -4.11
CA LEU A 26 -3.89 -5.42 -3.81
C LEU A 26 -4.15 -5.32 -2.30
N ARG A 27 -4.24 -6.43 -1.58
CA ARG A 27 -4.40 -6.41 -0.12
C ARG A 27 -3.22 -5.74 0.58
N ALA A 28 -1.99 -5.98 0.12
CA ALA A 28 -0.80 -5.33 0.64
C ALA A 28 -0.83 -3.81 0.36
N GLY A 29 -1.17 -3.41 -0.87
CA GLY A 29 -1.33 -2.00 -1.25
C GLY A 29 -2.40 -1.28 -0.42
N VAL A 30 -3.59 -1.87 -0.29
CA VAL A 30 -4.67 -1.33 0.55
C VAL A 30 -4.24 -1.21 2.01
N THR A 31 -3.52 -2.20 2.54
CA THR A 31 -3.03 -2.19 3.92
C THR A 31 -2.08 -1.01 4.14
N LEU A 32 -1.14 -0.79 3.21
CA LEU A 32 -0.19 0.31 3.28
C LEU A 32 -0.89 1.68 3.17
N VAL A 33 -1.80 1.84 2.20
CA VAL A 33 -2.59 3.07 2.04
C VAL A 33 -3.39 3.38 3.30
N ALA A 34 -4.13 2.40 3.81
CA ALA A 34 -4.99 2.59 4.98
C ALA A 34 -4.19 2.97 6.23
N GLU A 35 -3.06 2.29 6.47
CA GLU A 35 -2.22 2.58 7.62
C GLU A 35 -1.55 3.95 7.49
N HIS A 36 -1.04 4.32 6.32
CA HIS A 36 -0.44 5.63 6.12
C HIS A 36 -1.47 6.75 6.28
N GLN A 37 -2.68 6.58 5.72
CA GLN A 37 -3.80 7.50 5.93
C GLN A 37 -4.17 7.61 7.42
N ARG A 38 -4.17 6.50 8.17
CA ARG A 38 -4.43 6.49 9.61
C ARG A 38 -3.38 7.30 10.38
N ARG A 39 -2.10 7.14 10.05
CA ARG A 39 -0.98 7.87 10.68
C ARG A 39 -1.04 9.38 10.41
N LEU A 40 -1.50 9.78 9.21
CA LEU A 40 -1.76 11.18 8.85
C LEU A 40 -3.05 11.76 9.49
N ASN A 41 -3.84 10.96 10.21
CA ASN A 41 -5.16 11.38 10.71
C ASN A 41 -5.10 12.23 12.00
N ARG A 42 -3.93 12.65 12.46
CA ARG A 42 -3.79 13.49 13.66
C ARG A 42 -4.08 14.94 13.34
N SER A 43 -5.18 15.50 13.85
CA SER A 43 -5.61 16.87 13.55
C SER A 43 -4.72 17.95 14.18
N ASN A 44 -4.59 19.08 13.49
CA ASN A 44 -4.10 20.38 13.98
C ASN A 44 -5.09 21.46 13.51
N PRO A 45 -6.25 21.60 14.19
CA PRO A 45 -7.31 22.54 13.79
C PRO A 45 -6.86 23.99 13.91
N MET A 46 -7.59 24.93 13.29
CA MET A 46 -7.34 26.37 13.45
C MET A 46 -7.39 26.74 14.94
N PRO A 47 -6.46 27.57 15.47
CA PRO A 47 -5.46 28.42 14.79
C PRO A 47 -4.12 27.72 14.42
N HIS A 48 -4.09 26.39 14.32
CA HIS A 48 -2.94 25.57 13.90
C HIS A 48 -1.72 25.63 14.84
N GLN A 49 -1.95 25.89 16.12
CA GLN A 49 -0.91 26.09 17.13
C GLN A 49 -0.20 24.81 17.61
N THR A 50 -0.61 23.63 17.11
CA THR A 50 -0.03 22.35 17.54
C THR A 50 0.55 21.57 16.37
N PRO A 51 1.59 22.09 15.68
CA PRO A 51 2.24 21.35 14.60
C PRO A 51 2.92 20.07 15.10
N ALA A 52 3.17 19.15 14.17
CA ALA A 52 4.03 17.99 14.42
C ALA A 52 5.49 18.44 14.60
N GLN A 53 6.27 17.66 15.33
CA GLN A 53 7.73 17.80 15.39
C GLN A 53 8.40 16.98 14.30
N VAL A 54 9.66 17.31 13.97
CA VAL A 54 10.51 16.45 13.13
C VAL A 54 10.61 15.07 13.79
N GLY A 55 10.54 14.01 13.00
CA GLY A 55 10.41 12.63 13.48
C GLY A 55 8.98 12.20 13.84
N GLU A 56 7.98 13.08 13.73
CA GLU A 56 6.56 12.70 13.79
C GLU A 56 5.92 12.73 12.40
N TYR A 57 4.73 12.11 12.29
CA TYR A 57 3.86 12.32 11.13
C TYR A 57 3.28 13.74 11.12
N PRO A 58 3.21 14.42 9.96
CA PRO A 58 2.59 15.73 9.84
C PRO A 58 1.15 15.72 10.33
N ARG A 59 0.77 16.74 11.11
CA ARG A 59 -0.60 16.89 11.59
C ARG A 59 -1.49 17.57 10.57
N LYS A 60 -2.67 16.99 10.39
CA LYS A 60 -3.70 17.36 9.44
C LYS A 60 -4.32 18.72 9.76
N ARG A 61 -4.15 19.70 8.86
CA ARG A 61 -4.91 20.96 8.86
C ARG A 61 -6.25 20.82 8.13
N THR A 62 -6.21 20.33 6.89
CA THR A 62 -7.38 20.21 5.99
C THR A 62 -7.69 18.77 5.58
N GLY A 63 -6.74 17.84 5.69
CA GLY A 63 -6.88 16.46 5.23
C GLY A 63 -6.43 16.21 3.80
N PHE A 64 -5.97 17.25 3.11
CA PHE A 64 -5.63 17.12 1.70
C PHE A 64 -4.51 16.09 1.44
N LEU A 65 -3.40 16.12 2.19
CA LEU A 65 -2.33 15.11 2.05
C LEU A 65 -2.85 13.67 2.28
N GLN A 66 -3.63 13.47 3.34
CA GLN A 66 -4.23 12.18 3.68
C GLN A 66 -5.09 11.66 2.53
N SER A 67 -5.92 12.51 1.92
CA SER A 67 -6.79 12.14 0.80
C SER A 67 -6.04 11.81 -0.49
N GLN A 68 -4.77 12.21 -0.60
CA GLN A 68 -3.94 12.04 -1.79
C GLN A 68 -2.99 10.84 -1.68
N VAL A 69 -3.11 10.03 -0.64
CA VAL A 69 -2.44 8.72 -0.55
C VAL A 69 -3.22 7.73 -1.40
N MET A 70 -2.60 7.25 -2.48
CA MET A 70 -3.27 6.46 -3.52
C MET A 70 -2.47 5.21 -3.87
N MET A 71 -3.15 4.25 -4.51
CA MET A 71 -2.51 3.09 -5.14
C MET A 71 -2.98 2.89 -6.58
N GLU A 72 -2.12 2.34 -7.42
CA GLU A 72 -2.43 1.97 -8.81
C GLU A 72 -1.60 0.75 -9.26
N PRO A 73 -2.16 -0.17 -10.08
CA PRO A 73 -3.58 -0.25 -10.44
C PRO A 73 -4.45 -0.75 -9.27
N THR A 74 -5.77 -0.64 -9.40
CA THR A 74 -6.74 -1.01 -8.35
C THR A 74 -7.58 -2.24 -8.70
N SER A 75 -7.48 -2.75 -9.94
CA SER A 75 -8.19 -3.96 -10.37
C SER A 75 -7.30 -5.21 -10.31
N PRO A 76 -7.82 -6.37 -9.87
CA PRO A 76 -7.07 -7.62 -9.91
C PRO A 76 -6.58 -7.99 -11.31
N GLU A 77 -7.33 -7.64 -12.35
CA GLU A 77 -7.02 -7.94 -13.74
C GLU A 77 -5.79 -7.15 -14.22
N GLU A 78 -5.73 -5.84 -13.95
CA GLU A 78 -4.57 -5.00 -14.29
C GLU A 78 -3.35 -5.39 -13.47
N VAL A 79 -3.53 -5.69 -12.18
CA VAL A 79 -2.43 -6.16 -11.33
C VAL A 79 -1.94 -7.54 -11.79
N ALA A 80 -2.82 -8.42 -12.27
CA ALA A 80 -2.42 -9.74 -12.77
C ALA A 80 -1.59 -9.67 -14.07
N ALA A 81 -1.72 -8.58 -14.85
CA ALA A 81 -0.94 -8.37 -16.06
C ALA A 81 0.54 -8.10 -15.75
N ASP A 82 0.81 -7.20 -14.80
CA ASP A 82 2.18 -6.72 -14.50
C ASP A 82 2.73 -7.15 -13.13
N LEU A 83 1.92 -7.84 -12.33
CA LEU A 83 2.21 -8.28 -10.95
C LEU A 83 2.84 -7.19 -10.09
N THR A 84 2.38 -5.96 -10.25
CA THR A 84 2.92 -4.78 -9.59
C THR A 84 1.79 -3.90 -9.07
N VAL A 85 1.97 -3.35 -7.87
CA VAL A 85 1.12 -2.29 -7.31
C VAL A 85 2.06 -1.18 -6.84
N ARG A 86 1.72 0.06 -7.19
CA ARG A 86 2.43 1.26 -6.73
C ARG A 86 1.56 1.96 -5.69
N VAL A 87 2.18 2.39 -4.60
CA VAL A 87 1.55 3.22 -3.57
C VAL A 87 2.33 4.51 -3.48
N GLY A 88 1.65 5.65 -3.51
CA GLY A 88 2.29 6.95 -3.57
C GLY A 88 1.41 8.09 -3.09
N ILE A 89 1.97 9.29 -3.16
CA ILE A 89 1.27 10.54 -2.88
C ILE A 89 0.95 11.20 -4.23
N GLY A 90 -0.28 11.67 -4.40
CA GLY A 90 -0.71 12.39 -5.59
C GLY A 90 0.12 13.65 -5.83
N VAL A 91 0.34 13.99 -7.10
CA VAL A 91 1.15 15.14 -7.54
C VAL A 91 0.71 16.45 -6.85
N ALA A 92 -0.59 16.64 -6.66
CA ALA A 92 -1.12 17.83 -5.99
C ALA A 92 -0.70 17.95 -4.51
N ALA A 93 -0.30 16.85 -3.87
CA ALA A 93 0.15 16.79 -2.48
C ALA A 93 1.65 16.47 -2.32
N GLN A 94 2.48 16.79 -3.33
CA GLN A 94 3.95 16.64 -3.30
C GLN A 94 4.63 17.24 -2.05
N TYR A 95 4.00 18.22 -1.39
CA TYR A 95 4.51 18.76 -0.13
C TYR A 95 4.67 17.67 0.96
N GLY A 96 3.93 16.56 0.89
CA GLY A 96 4.12 15.42 1.79
C GLY A 96 5.50 14.79 1.66
N GLU A 97 6.01 14.66 0.44
CA GLU A 97 7.38 14.18 0.18
C GLU A 97 8.42 15.19 0.65
N PHE A 98 8.17 16.48 0.43
CA PHE A 98 9.04 17.55 0.94
C PHE A 98 9.12 17.54 2.47
N LEU A 99 8.03 17.25 3.17
CA LEU A 99 8.06 17.09 4.63
C LEU A 99 8.89 15.87 5.04
N ALA A 100 8.79 14.76 4.32
CA ALA A 100 9.63 13.59 4.58
C ALA A 100 11.13 13.89 4.41
N GLN A 101 11.49 14.63 3.36
CA GLN A 101 12.87 15.10 3.14
C GLN A 101 13.38 16.03 4.25
N LYS A 102 12.47 16.73 4.96
CA LYS A 102 12.78 17.54 6.15
C LYS A 102 12.85 16.74 7.45
N GLY A 103 12.73 15.42 7.39
CA GLY A 103 12.82 14.51 8.54
C GLY A 103 11.50 14.24 9.25
N PHE A 104 10.34 14.62 8.68
CA PHE A 104 9.06 14.11 9.16
C PHE A 104 8.86 12.67 8.70
N LEU A 105 8.06 11.89 9.42
CA LEU A 105 7.74 10.53 8.97
C LEU A 105 6.80 10.58 7.76
N GLY A 106 7.11 9.75 6.77
CA GLY A 106 6.41 9.66 5.48
C GLY A 106 5.94 8.25 5.14
N LEU A 107 5.62 8.06 3.86
CA LEU A 107 5.10 6.80 3.33
C LEU A 107 6.12 5.66 3.43
N LEU A 108 7.39 5.95 3.17
CA LEU A 108 8.46 4.96 3.27
C LEU A 108 8.65 4.47 4.70
N ASP A 109 8.55 5.35 5.71
CA ASP A 109 8.58 4.94 7.12
C ASP A 109 7.40 4.04 7.47
N THR A 110 6.21 4.31 6.91
CA THR A 110 5.07 3.40 7.08
C THR A 110 5.31 2.04 6.42
N ALA A 111 5.89 2.03 5.22
CA ALA A 111 6.21 0.80 4.51
C ALA A 111 7.25 -0.04 5.26
N GLU A 112 8.26 0.61 5.83
CA GLU A 112 9.29 -0.06 6.65
C GLU A 112 8.69 -0.70 7.90
N ASP A 113 7.90 0.06 8.67
CA ASP A 113 7.23 -0.43 9.87
C ASP A 113 6.27 -1.60 9.59
N LEU A 114 5.66 -1.60 8.39
CA LEU A 114 4.73 -2.65 7.96
C LEU A 114 5.40 -3.79 7.19
N ARG A 115 6.72 -3.75 6.94
CA ARG A 115 7.42 -4.68 6.03
C ARG A 115 7.03 -6.13 6.28
N SER A 116 7.17 -6.61 7.52
CA SER A 116 6.83 -8.00 7.86
C SER A 116 5.35 -8.35 7.64
N LYS A 117 4.43 -7.42 7.91
CA LYS A 117 3.00 -7.62 7.67
C LYS A 117 2.68 -7.67 6.16
N LEU A 118 3.32 -6.82 5.37
CA LEU A 118 3.17 -6.83 3.92
C LEU A 118 3.72 -8.14 3.34
N GLU A 119 4.88 -8.60 3.80
CA GLU A 119 5.47 -9.89 3.42
C GLU A 119 4.55 -11.08 3.77
N GLN A 120 3.91 -11.08 4.95
CA GLN A 120 2.92 -12.10 5.32
C GLN A 120 1.72 -12.13 4.37
N ILE A 121 1.17 -10.96 4.03
CA ILE A 121 0.06 -10.84 3.06
C ILE A 121 0.47 -11.39 1.69
N LEU A 122 1.69 -11.08 1.24
CA LEU A 122 2.22 -11.56 -0.04
C LEU A 122 2.49 -13.07 -0.02
N GLY A 123 3.00 -13.59 1.09
CA GLY A 123 3.20 -15.04 1.32
C GLY A 123 1.88 -15.82 1.39
N GLY A 124 0.74 -15.14 1.59
CA GLY A 124 -0.56 -15.78 1.78
C GLY A 124 -0.72 -16.44 3.14
N THR A 125 0.09 -16.02 4.11
CA THR A 125 -0.01 -16.47 5.49
C THR A 125 -0.94 -15.50 6.20
N SER A 126 -2.16 -15.94 6.51
CA SER A 126 -3.07 -15.17 7.36
C SER A 126 -2.43 -15.00 8.74
N GLY A 127 -2.19 -13.76 9.16
CA GLY A 127 -1.90 -13.43 10.56
C GLY A 127 -3.14 -13.48 11.42
#